data_AF-A0A3M7A8C9-F1
#
_entry.id   AF-A0A3M7A8C9-F1
#
_cell.length_a   1.000
_cell.length_b   1.000
_cell.length_c   1.000
_cell.angle_alpha   90.00
_cell.angle_beta   90.00
_cell.angle_gamma   90.00
#
_symmetry.space_group_name_H-M   'P 1'
#
loop_
_entity.id
_entity.type
_entity.pdbx_description
1 polymer ?
#
loop_
_entity_poly.entity_id
_entity_poly.type
_entity_poly.pdbx_seq_one_letter_code
_entity_poly.pdbx_strand_id
1 'polypeptide(L)'
;MGLMKASSSIDRRLAIVPFMPDRLFSWTARPFGFASARYRGNVLFRERCMLTRLTHDLNQLLFTEDGDGMRSLVPAALSLRERLYDWYEGLTSDLKYDMRLPAFLHEIHCEYFCVRMTLASTTGARLKSQNIPSEPRSSERHNDAEADAEHFKAAYWSSEAADLALKAAKILENYRSVYGLKVVLPFIFQAATTASFILLDHCSRETGPRRPNDELHSIEAFEEPRSGLEESFRCLLGVATQVSIARGAALMVLKTAKIMKVELPASVMRLPRTVAEIAWGTRNDRSLSSSYPNYALVAAKGGRPEGLTMEELLDKWSNLSI
;
A
#
# COMPACT_ATOMS: atom_id res chain seq x y z
N MET A 1 19.88 29.26 9.35
CA MET A 1 20.40 27.95 8.88
C MET A 1 19.82 27.70 7.51
N GLY A 2 20.67 27.64 6.49
CA GLY A 2 20.27 27.62 5.09
C GLY A 2 19.77 26.25 4.63
N LEU A 3 18.51 26.19 4.22
CA LEU A 3 17.93 25.10 3.45
C LEU A 3 18.60 25.08 2.07
N MET A 4 19.03 23.89 1.60
CA MET A 4 19.55 23.72 0.24
C MET A 4 18.50 24.18 -0.77
N LYS A 5 18.79 25.28 -1.47
CA LYS A 5 18.15 25.62 -2.74
C LYS A 5 18.46 24.49 -3.72
N ALA A 6 17.44 23.83 -4.25
CA ALA A 6 17.59 23.01 -5.44
C ALA A 6 17.94 23.93 -6.62
N SER A 7 19.23 24.15 -6.86
CA SER A 7 19.73 24.81 -8.05
C SER A 7 20.90 24.02 -8.64
N SER A 8 20.61 23.25 -9.67
CA SER A 8 21.46 23.11 -10.86
C SER A 8 20.76 22.20 -11.87
N SER A 9 20.89 22.54 -13.15
CA SER A 9 20.72 21.58 -14.23
C SER A 9 21.66 20.40 -13.97
N ILE A 10 21.18 19.17 -14.19
CA ILE A 10 21.97 17.94 -14.04
C ILE A 10 23.34 18.16 -14.68
N ASP A 11 24.41 17.98 -13.89
CA ASP A 11 25.78 18.12 -14.37
C ASP A 11 25.96 17.25 -15.62
N ARG A 12 26.27 17.86 -16.76
CA ARG A 12 26.43 17.14 -18.05
C ARG A 12 27.52 16.07 -17.98
N ARG A 13 28.42 16.14 -16.99
CA ARG A 13 29.42 15.08 -16.74
C ARG A 13 28.80 13.79 -16.22
N LEU A 14 27.64 13.83 -15.58
CA LEU A 14 26.87 12.64 -15.20
C LEU A 14 26.23 11.94 -16.41
N ALA A 15 26.10 12.63 -17.54
CA ALA A 15 25.68 12.00 -18.80
C ALA A 15 26.81 11.24 -19.52
N ILE A 16 28.07 11.42 -19.07
CA ILE A 16 29.28 10.82 -19.66
C ILE A 16 29.84 9.69 -18.76
N VAL A 17 29.17 9.37 -17.64
CA VAL A 17 29.50 8.16 -16.89
C VAL A 17 29.12 6.99 -17.79
N PRO A 18 30.05 6.10 -18.18
CA PRO A 18 29.67 4.91 -18.93
C PRO A 18 28.62 4.20 -18.09
N PHE A 19 27.41 4.04 -18.65
CA PHE A 19 26.40 3.16 -18.05
C PHE A 19 27.15 1.90 -17.65
N MET A 20 27.18 1.59 -16.34
CA MET A 20 27.85 0.37 -15.89
C MET A 20 27.34 -0.76 -16.79
N PRO A 21 28.21 -1.64 -17.31
CA PRO A 21 27.77 -2.72 -18.16
C PRO A 21 26.70 -3.50 -17.40
N ASP A 22 25.50 -3.56 -17.98
CA ASP A 22 24.35 -4.14 -17.31
C ASP A 22 24.42 -5.67 -17.41
N ARG A 23 25.15 -6.25 -16.46
CA ARG A 23 25.41 -7.68 -16.40
C ARG A 23 24.19 -8.41 -15.87
N LEU A 24 23.93 -9.58 -16.45
CA LEU A 24 22.88 -10.48 -16.00
C LEU A 24 23.40 -11.31 -14.82
N PHE A 25 22.87 -11.04 -13.63
CA PHE A 25 23.20 -11.76 -12.41
C PHE A 25 22.26 -12.95 -12.21
N SER A 26 22.73 -13.97 -11.49
CA SER A 26 21.89 -15.07 -11.01
C SER A 26 21.75 -14.95 -9.50
N TRP A 27 20.52 -15.00 -9.02
CA TRP A 27 20.19 -15.06 -7.60
C TRP A 27 19.62 -16.44 -7.28
N THR A 28 19.90 -16.94 -6.08
CA THR A 28 19.32 -18.19 -5.56
C THR A 28 18.75 -17.96 -4.17
N ALA A 29 17.65 -18.62 -3.86
CA ALA A 29 16.91 -18.45 -2.62
C ALA A 29 17.55 -19.09 -1.38
N ARG A 30 18.77 -19.62 -1.46
CA ARG A 30 19.40 -20.28 -0.30
C ARG A 30 19.67 -19.25 0.82
N PRO A 31 19.43 -19.59 2.10
CA PRO A 31 18.95 -20.87 2.63
C PRO A 31 17.41 -21.00 2.72
N PHE A 32 16.65 -20.03 2.22
CA PHE A 32 15.19 -19.97 2.33
C PHE A 32 14.46 -20.97 1.42
N GLY A 33 15.03 -21.29 0.26
CA GLY A 33 14.48 -22.27 -0.67
C GLY A 33 15.41 -22.59 -1.84
N PHE A 34 14.82 -23.15 -2.89
CA PHE A 34 15.52 -23.59 -4.10
C PHE A 34 15.21 -22.73 -5.34
N ALA A 35 14.45 -21.64 -5.18
CA ALA A 35 14.15 -20.71 -6.25
C ALA A 35 15.43 -20.07 -6.80
N SER A 36 15.46 -19.82 -8.11
CA SER A 36 16.55 -19.15 -8.80
C SER A 36 15.96 -18.21 -9.84
N ALA A 37 16.56 -17.03 -9.96
CA ALA A 37 16.11 -16.00 -10.90
C ALA A 37 17.30 -15.25 -11.48
N ARG A 38 17.09 -14.66 -12.65
CA ARG A 38 18.09 -13.80 -13.30
C ARG A 38 17.59 -12.37 -13.25
N TYR A 39 18.48 -11.43 -13.02
CA TYR A 39 18.14 -10.02 -12.99
C TYR A 39 19.31 -9.15 -13.45
N ARG A 40 18.99 -7.97 -13.97
CA ARG A 40 19.96 -6.95 -14.35
C ARG A 40 19.98 -5.82 -13.34
N GLY A 41 21.14 -5.60 -12.72
CA GLY A 41 21.27 -4.67 -11.59
C GLY A 41 21.00 -3.22 -11.97
N ASN A 42 21.47 -2.76 -13.14
CA ASN A 42 21.31 -1.35 -13.53
C ASN A 42 19.91 -1.08 -14.05
N VAL A 43 19.30 -2.04 -14.75
CA VAL A 43 17.89 -1.98 -15.14
C VAL A 43 16.99 -1.96 -13.90
N LEU A 44 17.23 -2.84 -12.91
CA LEU A 44 16.51 -2.78 -11.62
C LEU A 44 16.64 -1.41 -10.94
N PHE A 45 17.85 -0.87 -10.87
CA PHE A 45 18.07 0.44 -10.25
C PHE A 45 17.30 1.56 -10.98
N ARG A 46 17.36 1.57 -12.31
CA ARG A 46 16.58 2.52 -13.14
C ARG A 46 15.09 2.41 -12.87
N GLU A 47 14.54 1.20 -12.88
CA GLU A 47 13.12 1.00 -12.68
C GLU A 47 12.67 1.35 -11.25
N ARG A 48 13.51 1.10 -10.23
CA ARG A 48 13.27 1.60 -8.87
C ARG A 48 13.24 3.14 -8.83
N CYS A 49 14.18 3.82 -9.49
CA CYS A 49 14.16 5.29 -9.55
C CYS A 49 12.89 5.82 -10.24
N MET A 50 12.41 5.14 -11.29
CA MET A 50 11.16 5.51 -11.96
C MET A 50 9.96 5.31 -11.04
N LEU A 51 9.86 4.17 -10.35
CA LEU A 51 8.78 3.91 -9.40
C LEU A 51 8.78 4.88 -8.22
N THR A 52 9.96 5.26 -7.71
CA THR A 52 10.08 6.28 -6.66
C THR A 52 9.55 7.64 -7.14
N ARG A 53 9.77 8.03 -8.40
CA ARG A 53 9.21 9.27 -8.97
C ARG A 53 7.68 9.19 -9.07
N LEU A 54 7.13 8.06 -9.51
CA LEU A 54 5.67 7.86 -9.56
C LEU A 54 5.06 7.89 -8.15
N THR A 55 5.76 7.33 -7.16
CA THR A 55 5.37 7.40 -5.75
C THR A 55 5.42 8.84 -5.22
N HIS A 56 6.40 9.63 -5.65
CA HIS A 56 6.46 11.05 -5.33
C HIS A 56 5.26 11.80 -5.93
N ASP A 57 4.91 11.54 -7.18
CA ASP A 57 3.74 12.14 -7.84
C ASP A 57 2.43 11.79 -7.10
N LEU A 58 2.30 10.54 -6.61
CA LEU A 58 1.19 10.16 -5.73
C LEU A 58 1.17 11.02 -4.47
N ASN A 59 2.31 11.15 -3.78
CA ASN A 59 2.36 11.96 -2.55
C ASN A 59 2.00 13.43 -2.83
N GLN A 60 2.47 14.01 -3.93
CA GLN A 60 2.04 15.36 -4.31
C GLN A 60 0.53 15.42 -4.50
N LEU A 61 -0.07 14.46 -5.21
CA LEU A 61 -1.52 14.39 -5.40
C LEU A 61 -2.31 14.27 -4.08
N LEU A 62 -1.76 13.54 -3.10
CA LEU A 62 -2.41 13.32 -1.82
C LEU A 62 -2.22 14.49 -0.84
N PHE A 63 -1.09 15.19 -0.87
CA PHE A 63 -0.70 16.13 0.18
C PHE A 63 -0.55 17.59 -0.28
N THR A 64 -0.84 17.91 -1.54
CA THR A 64 -0.92 19.31 -1.97
C THR A 64 -2.13 19.97 -1.31
N GLU A 65 -1.90 21.11 -0.63
CA GLU A 65 -2.95 21.94 -0.02
C GLU A 65 -3.93 22.42 -1.10
N ASP A 66 -5.23 22.28 -0.84
CA ASP A 66 -6.36 22.48 -1.75
C ASP A 66 -6.41 23.88 -2.42
N GLY A 67 -5.56 24.10 -3.43
CA GLY A 67 -5.62 25.28 -4.31
C GLY A 67 -6.44 25.03 -5.58
N ASP A 68 -6.34 23.84 -6.16
CA ASP A 68 -7.11 23.41 -7.33
C ASP A 68 -8.15 22.38 -6.88
N GLY A 69 -9.43 22.75 -6.86
CA GLY A 69 -10.52 21.88 -6.43
C GLY A 69 -10.63 20.55 -7.21
N MET A 70 -11.51 19.66 -6.77
CA MET A 70 -11.66 18.27 -7.26
C MET A 70 -11.76 18.05 -8.78
N ARG A 71 -12.09 19.08 -9.56
CA ARG A 71 -12.05 19.03 -11.04
C ARG A 71 -10.66 18.66 -11.57
N SER A 72 -9.59 18.92 -10.83
CA SER A 72 -8.22 18.52 -11.18
C SER A 72 -7.82 17.14 -10.64
N LEU A 73 -8.43 16.67 -9.53
CA LEU A 73 -8.02 15.43 -8.85
C LEU A 73 -8.26 14.19 -9.71
N VAL A 74 -9.48 14.01 -10.23
CA VAL A 74 -9.82 12.79 -10.99
C VAL A 74 -8.98 12.67 -12.27
N PRO A 75 -8.82 13.70 -13.11
CA PRO A 75 -7.92 13.64 -14.25
C PRO A 75 -6.47 13.34 -13.88
N ALA A 76 -5.95 13.96 -12.81
CA ALA A 76 -4.59 13.71 -12.34
C ALA A 76 -4.40 12.28 -11.80
N ALA A 77 -5.39 11.76 -11.07
CA ALA A 77 -5.41 10.38 -10.59
C ALA A 77 -5.46 9.37 -11.75
N LEU A 78 -6.27 9.62 -12.77
CA LEU A 78 -6.33 8.80 -13.99
C LEU A 78 -4.99 8.80 -14.74
N SER A 79 -4.39 9.98 -14.94
CA SER A 79 -3.09 10.08 -15.60
C SER A 79 -1.98 9.35 -14.83
N LEU A 80 -1.96 9.47 -13.49
CA LEU A 80 -1.00 8.74 -12.66
C LEU A 80 -1.25 7.23 -12.71
N ARG A 81 -2.51 6.80 -12.70
CA ARG A 81 -2.89 5.38 -12.83
C ARG A 81 -2.39 4.79 -14.15
N GLU A 82 -2.56 5.50 -15.27
CA GLU A 82 -2.09 5.09 -16.59
C GLU A 82 -0.57 5.00 -16.64
N ARG A 83 0.15 6.02 -16.15
CA ARG A 83 1.62 6.01 -16.09
C ARG A 83 2.17 4.86 -15.22
N LEU A 84 1.50 4.54 -14.12
CA LEU A 84 1.83 3.40 -13.27
C LEU A 84 1.61 2.08 -14.03
N TYR A 85 0.46 1.94 -14.70
CA TYR A 85 0.15 0.77 -15.50
C TYR A 85 1.18 0.55 -16.62
N ASP A 86 1.48 1.59 -17.40
CA ASP A 86 2.45 1.54 -18.50
C ASP A 86 3.85 1.20 -18.00
N TRP A 87 4.25 1.74 -16.84
CA TRP A 87 5.52 1.39 -16.21
C TRP A 87 5.58 -0.10 -15.83
N TYR A 88 4.53 -0.64 -15.20
CA TYR A 88 4.49 -2.05 -14.79
C TYR A 88 4.43 -2.99 -15.98
N GLU A 89 3.64 -2.63 -17.00
CA GLU A 89 3.53 -3.41 -18.23
C GLU A 89 4.79 -3.32 -19.10
N GLY A 90 5.52 -2.21 -19.04
CA GLY A 90 6.79 -1.99 -19.75
C GLY A 90 8.02 -2.64 -19.10
N LEU A 91 7.90 -3.28 -17.92
CA LEU A 91 9.03 -3.96 -17.28
C LEU A 91 9.63 -5.03 -18.21
N THR A 92 10.96 -5.10 -18.22
CA THR A 92 11.68 -6.13 -18.99
C THR A 92 11.43 -7.53 -18.43
N SER A 93 11.59 -8.57 -19.25
CA SER A 93 11.28 -9.96 -18.87
C SER A 93 11.97 -10.45 -17.60
N ASP A 94 13.15 -9.91 -17.29
CA ASP A 94 13.94 -10.24 -16.09
C ASP A 94 13.48 -9.49 -14.83
N LEU A 95 12.63 -8.48 -14.97
CA LEU A 95 11.97 -7.75 -13.88
C LEU A 95 10.46 -8.02 -13.81
N LYS A 96 9.89 -8.74 -14.77
CA LYS A 96 8.47 -9.13 -14.74
C LYS A 96 8.22 -10.06 -13.56
N TYR A 97 7.00 -9.97 -13.05
CA TYR A 97 6.60 -10.76 -11.90
C TYR A 97 6.67 -12.26 -12.19
N ASP A 98 7.34 -12.98 -11.30
CA ASP A 98 7.34 -14.44 -11.21
C ASP A 98 7.28 -14.83 -9.72
N MET A 99 6.61 -15.94 -9.40
CA MET A 99 6.45 -16.37 -8.01
C MET A 99 7.80 -16.65 -7.31
N ARG A 100 8.85 -16.97 -8.08
CA ARG A 100 10.19 -17.40 -7.61
C ARG A 100 11.23 -16.29 -7.67
N LEU A 101 10.79 -15.03 -7.77
CA LEU A 101 11.68 -13.87 -7.78
C LEU A 101 12.48 -13.74 -6.47
N PRO A 102 13.66 -13.09 -6.52
CA PRO A 102 14.40 -12.62 -5.34
C PRO A 102 13.56 -11.67 -4.48
N ALA A 103 13.83 -11.62 -3.18
CA ALA A 103 13.05 -10.81 -2.24
C ALA A 103 12.99 -9.32 -2.64
N PHE A 104 14.10 -8.76 -3.12
CA PHE A 104 14.18 -7.37 -3.60
C PHE A 104 13.42 -7.12 -4.92
N LEU A 105 13.14 -8.16 -5.71
CA LEU A 105 12.25 -8.05 -6.88
C LEU A 105 10.79 -8.23 -6.47
N HIS A 106 10.48 -9.11 -5.53
CA HIS A 106 9.14 -9.10 -4.90
C HIS A 106 8.78 -7.71 -4.36
N GLU A 107 9.76 -7.07 -3.71
CA GLU A 107 9.58 -5.73 -3.14
C GLU A 107 9.16 -4.67 -4.17
N ILE A 108 9.71 -4.68 -5.39
CA ILE A 108 9.34 -3.67 -6.41
C ILE A 108 7.89 -3.84 -6.87
N HIS A 109 7.41 -5.08 -6.95
CA HIS A 109 6.01 -5.35 -7.26
C HIS A 109 5.10 -4.97 -6.10
N CYS A 110 5.50 -5.27 -4.87
CA CYS A 110 4.75 -4.83 -3.70
C CYS A 110 4.68 -3.29 -3.60
N GLU A 111 5.76 -2.57 -3.90
CA GLU A 111 5.77 -1.10 -3.97
C GLU A 111 4.75 -0.60 -5.00
N TYR A 112 4.78 -1.16 -6.20
CA TYR A 112 3.81 -0.83 -7.24
C TYR A 112 2.35 -1.02 -6.80
N PHE A 113 2.02 -2.19 -6.26
CA PHE A 113 0.66 -2.47 -5.79
C PHE A 113 0.29 -1.59 -4.61
N CYS A 114 1.22 -1.26 -3.71
CA CYS A 114 0.97 -0.28 -2.65
C CYS A 114 0.54 1.06 -3.23
N VAL A 115 1.32 1.61 -4.17
CA VAL A 115 1.05 2.91 -4.78
C VAL A 115 -0.30 2.91 -5.50
N ARG A 116 -0.60 1.86 -6.27
CA ARG A 116 -1.89 1.71 -6.97
C ARG A 116 -3.08 1.57 -6.01
N MET A 117 -2.94 0.74 -4.97
CA MET A 117 -3.97 0.57 -3.93
C MET A 117 -4.23 1.88 -3.18
N THR A 118 -3.17 2.59 -2.79
CA THR A 118 -3.28 3.88 -2.12
C THR A 118 -3.99 4.88 -3.01
N LEU A 119 -3.54 5.07 -4.26
CA LEU A 119 -4.18 5.97 -5.23
C LEU A 119 -5.68 5.69 -5.36
N ALA A 120 -6.06 4.44 -5.60
CA ALA A 120 -7.45 4.05 -5.81
C ALA A 120 -8.30 4.24 -4.54
N SER A 121 -7.82 3.75 -3.39
CA SER A 121 -8.54 3.86 -2.11
C SER A 121 -8.73 5.30 -1.66
N THR A 122 -7.70 6.16 -1.75
CA THR A 122 -7.81 7.56 -1.34
C THR A 122 -8.68 8.37 -2.28
N THR A 123 -8.59 8.11 -3.60
CA THR A 123 -9.44 8.79 -4.59
C THR A 123 -10.91 8.41 -4.37
N GLY A 124 -11.19 7.12 -4.21
CA GLY A 124 -12.54 6.63 -3.89
C GLY A 124 -13.08 7.21 -2.59
N ALA A 125 -12.26 7.28 -1.52
CA ALA A 125 -12.67 7.85 -0.24
C ALA A 125 -12.98 9.35 -0.32
N ARG A 126 -12.14 10.13 -1.02
CA ARG A 126 -12.36 11.58 -1.21
C ARG A 126 -13.68 11.84 -1.95
N LEU A 127 -13.92 11.12 -3.04
CA LEU A 127 -15.17 11.22 -3.80
C LEU A 127 -16.40 10.87 -2.95
N LYS A 128 -16.33 9.83 -2.11
CA LYS A 128 -17.45 9.49 -1.19
C LYS A 128 -17.71 10.56 -0.14
N SER A 129 -16.65 11.14 0.44
CA SER A 129 -16.79 12.12 1.53
C SER A 129 -17.51 13.40 1.13
N GLN A 130 -17.47 13.77 -0.16
CA GLN A 130 -18.16 14.95 -0.68
C GLN A 130 -19.64 14.72 -0.97
N ASN A 131 -20.08 13.47 -1.10
CA ASN A 131 -21.49 13.14 -1.32
C ASN A 131 -22.32 13.15 -0.03
N ILE A 132 -21.71 13.43 1.13
CA ILE A 132 -22.42 13.61 2.40
C ILE A 132 -22.86 15.08 2.46
N PRO A 133 -24.18 15.40 2.44
CA PRO A 133 -24.63 16.78 2.44
C PRO A 133 -24.25 17.45 3.76
N SER A 134 -23.25 18.32 3.74
CA SER A 134 -22.95 19.21 4.87
C SER A 134 -24.00 20.32 4.90
N GLU A 135 -25.00 20.14 5.77
CA GLU A 135 -26.09 21.08 6.08
C GLU A 135 -27.08 21.42 4.94
N PRO A 136 -28.37 21.70 5.26
CA PRO A 136 -29.37 22.06 4.26
C PRO A 136 -29.15 23.52 3.81
N ARG A 137 -28.11 23.76 3.01
CA ARG A 137 -27.94 25.03 2.33
C ARG A 137 -28.82 25.05 1.09
N SER A 138 -29.94 25.76 1.25
CA SER A 138 -30.73 26.43 0.21
C SER A 138 -30.56 25.92 -1.23
N SER A 139 -31.49 25.07 -1.66
CA SER A 139 -32.09 25.06 -3.00
C SER A 139 -31.19 25.48 -4.18
N GLU A 140 -30.05 24.81 -4.36
CA GLU A 140 -29.52 24.59 -5.71
C GLU A 140 -29.81 23.14 -6.06
N ARG A 141 -30.59 22.94 -7.13
CA ARG A 141 -30.84 21.61 -7.70
C ARG A 141 -29.48 21.06 -8.16
N HIS A 142 -28.76 20.39 -7.27
CA HIS A 142 -27.77 19.41 -7.70
C HIS A 142 -28.55 18.41 -8.55
N ASN A 143 -28.25 18.37 -9.85
CA ASN A 143 -28.92 17.46 -10.77
C ASN A 143 -28.64 16.03 -10.29
N ASP A 144 -29.70 15.24 -10.05
CA ASP A 144 -29.58 13.85 -9.58
C ASP A 144 -28.61 13.02 -10.44
N ALA A 145 -28.54 13.33 -11.75
CA ALA A 145 -27.62 12.70 -12.70
C ALA A 145 -26.11 12.97 -12.43
N GLU A 146 -25.75 14.14 -11.88
CA GLU A 146 -24.36 14.46 -11.54
C GLU A 146 -23.92 13.75 -10.25
N ALA A 147 -24.81 13.67 -9.27
CA ALA A 147 -24.58 12.92 -8.03
C ALA A 147 -24.40 11.41 -8.33
N ASP A 148 -25.26 10.84 -9.19
CA ASP A 148 -25.16 9.45 -9.63
C ASP A 148 -23.83 9.15 -10.36
N ALA A 149 -23.36 10.09 -11.19
CA ALA A 149 -22.09 9.95 -11.90
C ALA A 149 -20.88 9.96 -10.95
N GLU A 150 -20.87 10.83 -9.93
CA GLU A 150 -19.81 10.85 -8.92
C GLU A 150 -19.84 9.61 -8.01
N HIS A 151 -21.03 9.14 -7.64
CA HIS A 151 -21.19 7.86 -6.93
C HIS A 151 -20.64 6.68 -7.74
N PHE A 152 -20.90 6.63 -9.05
CA PHE A 152 -20.36 5.60 -9.93
C PHE A 152 -18.83 5.64 -9.99
N LYS A 153 -18.24 6.84 -10.12
CA LYS A 153 -16.78 7.03 -10.09
C LYS A 153 -16.18 6.56 -8.75
N ALA A 154 -16.79 6.93 -7.63
CA ALA A 154 -16.32 6.51 -6.31
C ALA A 154 -16.38 4.98 -6.11
N ALA A 155 -17.44 4.34 -6.62
CA ALA A 155 -17.60 2.89 -6.61
C ALA A 155 -16.54 2.19 -7.48
N TYR A 156 -16.25 2.74 -8.67
CA TYR A 156 -15.18 2.26 -9.54
C TYR A 156 -13.82 2.25 -8.83
N TRP A 157 -13.40 3.37 -8.25
CA TRP A 157 -12.10 3.46 -7.56
C TRP A 157 -12.03 2.55 -6.32
N SER A 158 -13.13 2.42 -5.60
CA SER A 158 -13.21 1.49 -4.44
C SER A 158 -13.10 0.03 -4.89
N SER A 159 -13.69 -0.30 -6.03
CA SER A 159 -13.56 -1.63 -6.64
C SER A 159 -12.14 -1.91 -7.11
N GLU A 160 -11.53 -0.96 -7.81
CA GLU A 160 -10.16 -1.09 -8.31
C GLU A 160 -9.19 -1.34 -7.14
N ALA A 161 -9.35 -0.60 -6.04
CA ALA A 161 -8.57 -0.80 -4.82
C ALA A 161 -8.71 -2.23 -4.27
N ALA A 162 -9.93 -2.78 -4.24
CA ALA A 162 -10.18 -4.14 -3.78
C ALA A 162 -9.53 -5.20 -4.67
N ASP A 163 -9.69 -5.08 -5.99
CA ASP A 163 -9.08 -6.01 -6.97
C ASP A 163 -7.55 -6.01 -6.86
N LEU A 164 -6.95 -4.82 -6.73
CA LEU A 164 -5.52 -4.65 -6.50
C LEU A 164 -5.09 -5.28 -5.16
N ALA A 165 -5.90 -5.16 -4.11
CA ALA A 165 -5.60 -5.74 -2.81
C ALA A 165 -5.62 -7.28 -2.84
N LEU A 166 -6.53 -7.89 -3.61
CA LEU A 166 -6.57 -9.34 -3.84
C LEU A 166 -5.32 -9.83 -4.58
N LYS A 167 -4.86 -9.10 -5.60
CA LYS A 167 -3.60 -9.41 -6.30
C LYS A 167 -2.38 -9.20 -5.39
N ALA A 168 -2.37 -8.14 -4.60
CA ALA A 168 -1.31 -7.90 -3.61
C ALA A 168 -1.24 -9.02 -2.57
N ALA A 169 -2.39 -9.50 -2.08
CA ALA A 169 -2.45 -10.66 -1.19
C ALA A 169 -1.85 -11.92 -1.83
N LYS A 170 -2.07 -12.15 -3.13
CA LYS A 170 -1.43 -13.26 -3.86
C LYS A 170 0.09 -13.12 -3.93
N ILE A 171 0.59 -11.91 -4.16
CA ILE A 171 2.04 -11.65 -4.16
C ILE A 171 2.63 -11.93 -2.78
N LEU A 172 1.93 -11.52 -1.71
CA LEU A 172 2.32 -11.79 -0.33
C LEU A 172 2.31 -13.30 -0.02
N GLU A 173 1.34 -14.05 -0.53
CA GLU A 173 1.31 -15.51 -0.45
C GLU A 173 2.57 -16.13 -1.06
N ASN A 174 2.89 -15.72 -2.30
CA ASN A 174 4.04 -16.22 -3.03
C ASN A 174 5.34 -15.86 -2.29
N TYR A 175 5.46 -14.63 -1.80
CA TYR A 175 6.59 -14.20 -0.97
C TYR A 175 6.73 -15.07 0.29
N ARG A 176 5.65 -15.27 1.04
CA ARG A 176 5.66 -16.13 2.24
C ARG A 176 6.05 -17.57 1.88
N SER A 177 5.56 -18.11 0.77
CA SER A 177 5.86 -19.49 0.35
C SER A 177 7.35 -19.72 0.09
N VAL A 178 8.06 -18.70 -0.42
CA VAL A 178 9.50 -18.79 -0.74
C VAL A 178 10.38 -18.42 0.45
N TYR A 179 10.00 -17.39 1.22
CA TYR A 179 10.88 -16.81 2.26
C TYR A 179 10.46 -17.12 3.69
N GLY A 180 9.27 -17.70 3.90
CA GLY A 180 8.74 -18.02 5.22
C GLY A 180 8.62 -16.80 6.14
N LEU A 181 8.49 -15.58 5.58
CA LEU A 181 8.47 -14.30 6.30
C LEU A 181 9.72 -14.02 7.15
N LYS A 182 10.83 -14.72 6.90
CA LYS A 182 12.12 -14.51 7.58
C LYS A 182 12.86 -13.27 7.11
N VAL A 183 12.49 -12.77 5.94
CA VAL A 183 13.02 -11.54 5.36
C VAL A 183 11.93 -10.50 5.44
N VAL A 184 12.22 -9.35 6.06
CA VAL A 184 11.29 -8.23 6.15
C VAL A 184 11.80 -7.09 5.28
N LEU A 185 10.95 -6.67 4.35
CA LEU A 185 11.22 -5.55 3.45
C LEU A 185 10.11 -4.50 3.61
N PRO A 186 10.44 -3.19 3.53
CA PRO A 186 9.49 -2.09 3.70
C PRO A 186 8.18 -2.26 2.93
N PHE A 187 8.24 -2.60 1.64
CA PHE A 187 7.02 -2.69 0.84
C PHE A 187 6.23 -3.99 1.01
N ILE A 188 6.84 -5.04 1.58
CA ILE A 188 6.08 -6.22 2.05
C ILE A 188 5.18 -5.82 3.22
N PHE A 189 5.74 -5.08 4.18
CA PHE A 189 4.99 -4.51 5.29
C PHE A 189 3.86 -3.59 4.80
N GLN A 190 4.19 -2.63 3.92
CA GLN A 190 3.21 -1.68 3.42
C GLN A 190 2.11 -2.37 2.61
N ALA A 191 2.45 -3.32 1.74
CA ALA A 191 1.46 -4.04 0.94
C ALA A 191 0.52 -4.86 1.83
N ALA A 192 1.07 -5.59 2.80
CA ALA A 192 0.30 -6.37 3.75
C ALA A 192 -0.65 -5.49 4.57
N THR A 193 -0.18 -4.32 5.02
CA THR A 193 -0.99 -3.37 5.79
C THR A 193 -2.12 -2.78 4.94
N THR A 194 -1.78 -2.20 3.79
CA THR A 194 -2.74 -1.52 2.90
C THR A 194 -3.78 -2.49 2.37
N ALA A 195 -3.37 -3.67 1.92
CA ALA A 195 -4.30 -4.71 1.45
C ALA A 195 -5.24 -5.17 2.57
N SER A 196 -4.74 -5.35 3.80
CA SER A 196 -5.57 -5.77 4.93
C SER A 196 -6.67 -4.74 5.23
N PHE A 197 -6.37 -3.44 5.26
CA PHE A 197 -7.40 -2.42 5.50
C PHE A 197 -8.42 -2.33 4.37
N ILE A 198 -7.98 -2.40 3.11
CA ILE A 198 -8.89 -2.36 1.95
C ILE A 198 -9.80 -3.58 1.95
N LEU A 199 -9.26 -4.79 2.15
CA LEU A 199 -10.05 -6.02 2.16
C LEU A 199 -10.96 -6.11 3.39
N LEU A 200 -10.59 -5.48 4.50
CA LEU A 200 -11.46 -5.37 5.67
C LEU A 200 -12.69 -4.49 5.38
N ASP A 201 -12.52 -3.31 4.77
CA ASP A 201 -13.63 -2.46 4.28
C ASP A 201 -14.47 -3.17 3.22
N HIS A 202 -13.83 -3.98 2.38
CA HIS A 202 -14.55 -4.76 1.38
C HIS A 202 -15.40 -5.88 2.01
N CYS A 203 -14.84 -6.63 2.98
CA CYS A 203 -15.54 -7.70 3.68
C CYS A 203 -16.74 -7.19 4.50
N SER A 204 -16.68 -5.97 5.05
CA SER A 204 -17.79 -5.42 5.84
C SER A 204 -19.01 -5.02 5.01
N ARG A 205 -18.87 -4.92 3.67
CA ARG A 205 -19.94 -4.46 2.78
C ARG A 205 -20.85 -5.58 2.26
N GLU A 206 -20.66 -6.82 2.73
CA GLU A 206 -21.43 -8.01 2.32
C GLU A 206 -21.65 -8.11 0.79
N THR A 207 -20.65 -7.69 0.01
CA THR A 207 -20.73 -7.84 -1.44
C THR A 207 -20.52 -9.31 -1.78
N GLY A 208 -21.45 -9.89 -2.56
CA GLY A 208 -21.36 -11.27 -3.04
C GLY A 208 -20.06 -11.56 -3.80
N PRO A 209 -19.81 -12.83 -4.17
CA PRO A 209 -18.58 -13.22 -4.84
C PRO A 209 -18.35 -12.36 -6.08
N ARG A 210 -17.26 -11.59 -6.05
CA ARG A 210 -16.86 -10.71 -7.14
C ARG A 210 -15.68 -11.37 -7.83
N ARG A 211 -15.76 -11.52 -9.15
CA ARG A 211 -14.57 -11.87 -9.93
C ARG A 211 -13.66 -10.64 -10.00
N PRO A 212 -12.40 -10.75 -9.55
CA PRO A 212 -11.42 -9.71 -9.75
C PRO A 212 -11.33 -9.36 -11.24
N ASN A 213 -10.98 -8.12 -11.58
CA ASN A 213 -10.71 -7.81 -12.98
C ASN A 213 -9.45 -8.55 -13.45
N ASP A 214 -9.64 -9.67 -14.17
CA ASP A 214 -8.57 -10.49 -14.73
C ASP A 214 -7.75 -9.77 -15.80
N GLU A 215 -8.27 -8.66 -16.35
CA GLU A 215 -7.54 -7.83 -17.32
C GLU A 215 -6.35 -7.09 -16.69
N LEU A 216 -6.39 -6.84 -15.38
CA LEU A 216 -5.39 -6.01 -14.71
C LEU A 216 -4.20 -6.83 -14.22
N HIS A 217 -3.13 -6.90 -15.01
CA HIS A 217 -1.92 -7.69 -14.77
C HIS A 217 -2.15 -9.21 -14.80
N SER A 218 -1.18 -9.94 -15.36
CA SER A 218 -1.18 -11.42 -15.47
C SER A 218 -1.04 -12.17 -14.13
N ILE A 219 -1.22 -11.48 -13.01
CA ILE A 219 -1.09 -12.03 -11.66
C ILE A 219 -2.45 -12.56 -11.22
N GLU A 220 -2.48 -13.83 -10.82
CA GLU A 220 -3.65 -14.45 -10.20
C GLU A 220 -4.09 -13.64 -8.98
N ALA A 221 -5.39 -13.40 -8.87
CA ALA A 221 -5.99 -12.75 -7.70
C ALA A 221 -6.66 -13.80 -6.83
N PHE A 222 -6.75 -13.56 -5.52
CA PHE A 222 -7.70 -14.31 -4.70
C PHE A 222 -9.13 -14.05 -5.19
N GLU A 223 -9.93 -15.09 -5.37
CA GLU A 223 -11.34 -14.95 -5.73
C GLU A 223 -12.18 -14.44 -4.55
N GLU A 224 -11.84 -14.88 -3.34
CA GLU A 224 -12.58 -14.53 -2.13
C GLU A 224 -11.86 -13.45 -1.31
N PRO A 225 -12.54 -12.32 -1.00
CA PRO A 225 -11.99 -11.25 -0.18
C PRO A 225 -11.52 -11.68 1.21
N ARG A 226 -12.21 -12.64 1.82
CA ARG A 226 -11.83 -13.20 3.12
C ARG A 226 -10.49 -13.93 3.06
N SER A 227 -10.26 -14.70 2.01
CA SER A 227 -8.99 -15.42 1.79
C SER A 227 -7.83 -14.44 1.53
N GLY A 228 -8.08 -13.38 0.75
CA GLY A 228 -7.11 -12.30 0.56
C GLY A 228 -6.76 -11.59 1.88
N LEU A 229 -7.79 -11.24 2.68
CA LEU A 229 -7.62 -10.60 3.99
C LEU A 229 -6.84 -11.50 4.95
N GLU A 230 -7.14 -12.80 4.95
CA GLU A 230 -6.46 -13.80 5.77
C GLU A 230 -4.96 -13.81 5.48
N GLU A 231 -4.60 -13.85 4.20
CA GLU A 231 -3.21 -13.95 3.76
C GLU A 231 -2.45 -12.64 3.94
N SER A 232 -3.05 -11.49 3.60
CA SER A 232 -2.43 -10.18 3.83
C SER A 232 -2.18 -9.95 5.32
N PHE A 233 -3.15 -10.31 6.17
CA PHE A 233 -3.03 -10.12 7.61
C PHE A 233 -2.06 -11.13 8.25
N ARG A 234 -2.01 -12.38 7.76
CA ARG A 234 -0.98 -13.37 8.13
C ARG A 234 0.42 -12.83 7.85
N CYS A 235 0.64 -12.26 6.67
CA CYS A 235 1.92 -11.65 6.32
C CYS A 235 2.26 -10.46 7.24
N LEU A 236 1.29 -9.58 7.52
CA LEU A 236 1.47 -8.47 8.45
C LEU A 236 1.87 -8.94 9.86
N LEU A 237 1.22 -9.98 10.38
CA LEU A 237 1.54 -10.55 11.68
C LEU A 237 2.94 -11.19 11.70
N GLY A 238 3.34 -11.85 10.61
CA GLY A 238 4.72 -12.34 10.48
C GLY A 238 5.75 -11.21 10.53
N VAL A 239 5.50 -10.10 9.82
CA VAL A 239 6.34 -8.90 9.90
C VAL A 239 6.34 -8.30 11.32
N ALA A 240 5.19 -8.30 12.00
CA ALA A 240 5.04 -7.76 13.36
C ALA A 240 5.89 -8.50 14.41
N THR A 241 6.28 -9.75 14.16
CA THR A 241 7.26 -10.45 15.02
C THR A 241 8.61 -9.75 15.05
N GLN A 242 9.02 -9.15 13.92
CA GLN A 242 10.33 -8.56 13.71
C GLN A 242 10.34 -7.02 13.82
N VAL A 243 9.24 -6.35 13.49
CA VAL A 243 9.18 -4.88 13.39
C VAL A 243 8.06 -4.28 14.24
N SER A 244 8.41 -3.32 15.11
CA SER A 244 7.47 -2.68 16.03
C SER A 244 6.31 -1.94 15.35
N ILE A 245 6.55 -1.20 14.26
CA ILE A 245 5.47 -0.48 13.57
C ILE A 245 4.41 -1.43 12.99
N ALA A 246 4.83 -2.62 12.53
CA ALA A 246 3.93 -3.63 12.03
C ALA A 246 3.04 -4.21 13.14
N ARG A 247 3.50 -4.20 14.40
CA ARG A 247 2.67 -4.55 15.56
C ARG A 247 1.53 -3.56 15.73
N GLY A 248 1.85 -2.26 15.70
CA GLY A 248 0.84 -1.21 15.76
C GLY A 248 -0.18 -1.33 14.64
N ALA A 249 0.27 -1.49 13.40
CA ALA A 249 -0.60 -1.69 12.25
C ALA A 249 -1.49 -2.95 12.39
N ALA A 250 -0.94 -4.07 12.87
CA ALA A 250 -1.71 -5.30 13.10
C ALA A 250 -2.79 -5.10 14.17
N LEU A 251 -2.47 -4.41 15.27
CA LEU A 251 -3.43 -4.06 16.31
C LEU A 251 -4.54 -3.15 15.78
N MET A 252 -4.19 -2.19 14.92
CA MET A 252 -5.18 -1.34 14.26
C MET A 252 -6.14 -2.19 13.42
N VAL A 253 -5.64 -3.10 12.57
CA VAL A 253 -6.49 -4.00 11.76
C VAL A 253 -7.43 -4.82 12.65
N LEU A 254 -6.94 -5.41 13.75
CA LEU A 254 -7.77 -6.16 14.69
C LEU A 254 -8.86 -5.31 15.35
N LYS A 255 -8.51 -4.10 15.79
CA LYS A 255 -9.47 -3.16 16.39
C LYS A 255 -10.52 -2.73 15.37
N THR A 256 -10.08 -2.35 14.16
CA THR A 256 -10.96 -1.98 13.06
C THR A 256 -11.91 -3.12 12.70
N ALA A 257 -11.44 -4.38 12.67
CA ALA A 257 -12.29 -5.52 12.37
C ALA A 257 -13.41 -5.69 13.40
N LYS A 258 -13.12 -5.49 14.69
CA LYS A 258 -14.14 -5.50 15.76
C LYS A 258 -15.15 -4.37 15.58
N ILE A 259 -14.69 -3.14 15.33
CA ILE A 259 -15.55 -1.97 15.11
C ILE A 259 -16.49 -2.20 13.92
N MET A 260 -15.94 -2.75 12.83
CA MET A 260 -16.69 -3.04 11.59
C MET A 260 -17.48 -4.34 11.66
N LYS A 261 -17.44 -5.08 12.78
CA LYS A 261 -18.08 -6.39 12.98
C LYS A 261 -17.73 -7.41 11.90
N VAL A 262 -16.50 -7.36 11.38
CA VAL A 262 -15.99 -8.35 10.42
C VAL A 262 -15.36 -9.49 11.20
N GLU A 263 -15.89 -10.70 11.01
CA GLU A 263 -15.30 -11.92 11.57
C GLU A 263 -14.01 -12.31 10.83
N LEU A 264 -12.88 -12.19 11.51
CA LEU A 264 -11.59 -12.64 10.99
C LEU A 264 -11.45 -14.17 11.12
N PRO A 265 -10.84 -14.86 10.14
CA PRO A 265 -10.64 -16.30 10.20
C PRO A 265 -9.92 -16.78 11.47
N ALA A 266 -10.36 -17.93 12.01
CA ALA A 266 -9.79 -18.51 13.23
C ALA A 266 -8.31 -18.90 13.11
N SER A 267 -7.84 -19.19 11.90
CA SER A 267 -6.42 -19.38 11.57
C SER A 267 -5.59 -18.14 11.92
N VAL A 268 -6.15 -16.95 11.69
CA VAL A 268 -5.46 -15.70 11.93
C VAL A 268 -5.72 -15.18 13.33
N MET A 269 -6.89 -15.40 13.93
CA MET A 269 -7.15 -14.99 15.32
C MET A 269 -6.28 -15.69 16.37
N ARG A 270 -5.71 -16.86 16.05
CA ARG A 270 -4.72 -17.55 16.91
C ARG A 270 -3.33 -16.92 16.85
N LEU A 271 -3.00 -16.28 15.73
CA LEU A 271 -1.68 -15.70 15.49
C LEU A 271 -1.37 -14.50 16.39
N PRO A 272 -2.27 -13.53 16.65
CA PRO A 272 -2.03 -12.44 17.59
C PRO A 272 -1.66 -12.90 18.99
N ARG A 273 -2.26 -13.98 19.51
CA ARG A 273 -1.87 -14.53 20.82
C ARG A 273 -0.44 -15.07 20.79
N THR A 274 -0.11 -15.79 19.72
CA THR A 274 1.24 -16.34 19.51
C THR A 274 2.27 -15.21 19.31
N VAL A 275 1.93 -14.17 18.55
CA VAL A 275 2.78 -12.98 18.35
C VAL A 275 2.87 -12.18 19.64
N ALA A 276 1.82 -12.12 20.46
CA ALA A 276 1.85 -11.49 21.77
C ALA A 276 2.83 -12.19 22.71
N GLU A 277 2.77 -13.52 22.74
CA GLU A 277 3.65 -14.37 23.54
C GLU A 277 5.12 -14.27 23.09
N ILE A 278 5.36 -14.17 21.77
CA ILE A 278 6.72 -14.10 21.19
C ILE A 278 7.30 -12.67 21.27
N ALA A 279 6.48 -11.63 21.06
CA ALA A 279 6.96 -10.28 20.74
C ALA A 279 6.33 -9.15 21.59
N TRP A 280 5.18 -9.37 22.25
CA TRP A 280 4.45 -8.35 23.03
C TRP A 280 4.49 -8.63 24.54
N GLY A 281 5.63 -9.07 25.08
CA GLY A 281 5.84 -9.20 26.52
C GLY A 281 5.20 -8.04 27.29
N THR A 282 4.50 -8.37 28.38
CA THR A 282 3.42 -7.68 29.12
C THR A 282 3.63 -6.21 29.58
N ARG A 283 4.53 -5.45 28.95
CA ARG A 283 4.90 -4.10 29.41
C ARG A 283 5.42 -3.13 28.34
N ASN A 284 5.23 -3.42 27.05
CA ASN A 284 5.83 -2.64 25.95
C ASN A 284 4.90 -1.65 25.23
N ASP A 285 3.78 -1.27 25.83
CA ASP A 285 3.00 -0.10 25.33
C ASP A 285 3.82 1.19 25.35
N ARG A 286 4.91 1.23 26.15
CA ARG A 286 5.84 2.37 26.27
C ARG A 286 6.99 2.38 25.25
N SER A 287 7.12 1.38 24.37
CA SER A 287 8.28 1.28 23.46
C SER A 287 7.90 1.25 21.97
N LEU A 288 6.67 1.61 21.61
CA LEU A 288 6.22 1.68 20.22
C LEU A 288 6.60 3.03 19.58
N SER A 289 7.82 3.53 19.82
CA SER A 289 8.28 4.78 19.20
C SER A 289 8.54 4.52 17.71
N SER A 290 7.49 4.59 16.90
CA SER A 290 7.56 4.41 15.47
C SER A 290 7.58 5.77 14.79
N SER A 291 8.76 6.38 14.68
CA SER A 291 8.99 7.38 13.64
C SER A 291 9.24 6.65 12.32
N TYR A 292 8.18 6.32 11.58
CA TYR A 292 8.37 6.02 10.16
C TYR A 292 8.73 7.33 9.46
N PRO A 293 9.72 7.34 8.54
CA PRO A 293 9.85 8.44 7.61
C PRO A 293 8.61 8.40 6.70
N ASN A 294 7.55 9.08 7.11
CA ASN A 294 6.52 9.48 6.17
C ASN A 294 7.18 10.55 5.29
N TYR A 295 7.67 10.16 4.11
CA TYR A 295 8.25 11.11 3.15
C TYR A 295 7.26 12.23 2.77
N ALA A 296 5.96 12.06 3.04
CA ALA A 296 4.96 13.12 2.90
C ALA A 296 4.90 14.11 4.09
N LEU A 297 5.36 13.75 5.30
CA LEU A 297 5.46 14.71 6.42
C LEU A 297 6.48 15.82 6.12
N VAL A 298 7.46 15.56 5.25
CA VAL A 298 8.42 16.56 4.79
C VAL A 298 7.76 17.54 3.79
N ALA A 299 6.74 17.11 3.05
CA ALA A 299 6.01 17.96 2.10
C ALA A 299 5.01 18.91 2.79
N ALA A 300 4.45 18.52 3.93
CA ALA A 300 3.40 19.27 4.64
C ALA A 300 3.93 20.39 5.58
N LYS A 301 5.05 21.04 5.25
CA LYS A 301 5.66 22.15 6.04
C LYS A 301 5.67 21.88 7.56
N GLY A 302 6.39 20.83 7.98
CA GLY A 302 7.12 20.81 9.25
C GLY A 302 6.33 21.17 10.52
N GLY A 303 5.42 20.28 10.91
CA GLY A 303 4.96 20.13 12.29
C GLY A 303 4.39 18.72 12.45
N ARG A 304 4.78 17.98 13.50
CA ARG A 304 4.02 16.78 13.90
C ARG A 304 2.74 17.28 14.57
N PRO A 305 1.55 17.09 13.99
CA PRO A 305 0.33 17.39 14.73
C PRO A 305 0.25 16.43 15.91
N GLU A 306 0.02 16.96 17.11
CA GLU A 306 -0.22 16.16 18.31
C GLU A 306 -1.40 15.21 18.06
N GLY A 307 -1.25 13.92 18.41
CA GLY A 307 -2.30 12.92 18.24
C GLY A 307 -2.29 12.11 16.93
N LEU A 308 -1.20 12.14 16.15
CA LEU A 308 -1.00 11.34 14.92
C LEU A 308 0.11 10.30 15.02
N THR A 309 0.76 10.17 16.19
CA THR A 309 1.64 9.01 16.39
C THR A 309 0.81 7.73 16.51
N MET A 310 1.36 6.61 16.05
CA MET A 310 0.73 5.30 16.19
C MET A 310 0.36 5.02 17.66
N GLU A 311 1.21 5.45 18.60
CA GLU A 311 1.00 5.35 20.05
C GLU A 311 -0.24 6.13 20.49
N GLU A 312 -0.34 7.42 20.15
CA GLU A 312 -1.50 8.25 20.51
C GLU A 312 -2.80 7.76 19.85
N LEU A 313 -2.74 7.23 18.63
CA LEU A 313 -3.90 6.62 17.97
C LEU A 313 -4.33 5.33 18.68
N LEU A 314 -3.37 4.49 19.06
CA LEU A 314 -3.64 3.25 19.80
C LEU A 314 -4.18 3.53 21.20
N ASP A 315 -3.70 4.58 21.87
CA ASP A 315 -4.18 5.06 23.18
C ASP A 315 -5.55 5.71 23.10
N LYS A 316 -5.81 6.57 22.10
CA LYS A 316 -7.17 7.08 21.84
C LYS A 316 -8.15 5.93 21.62
N TRP A 317 -7.71 4.87 20.93
CA TRP A 317 -8.50 3.67 20.69
C TRP A 317 -8.48 2.65 21.83
N SER A 318 -7.66 2.79 22.87
CA SER A 318 -7.75 1.97 24.09
C SER A 318 -8.73 2.61 25.09
N ASN A 319 -8.84 3.94 25.07
CA ASN A 319 -9.77 4.73 25.87
C ASN A 319 -11.21 4.76 25.32
N LEU A 320 -11.41 4.40 24.06
CA LEU A 320 -12.72 4.02 23.54
C LEU A 320 -13.05 2.65 24.14
N SER A 321 -13.63 2.65 25.34
CA SER A 321 -14.10 1.45 26.02
C SER A 321 -14.97 0.62 25.08
N ILE A 322 -14.45 -0.56 24.76
CA ILE A 322 -15.13 -1.70 24.14
C ILE A 322 -15.91 -2.43 25.24
#